data_AF-A0A524P8R1-F1
#
_entry.id   AF-A0A524P8R1-F1
#
_cell.length_a   1.000
_cell.length_b   1.000
_cell.length_c   1.000
_cell.angle_alpha   90.00
_cell.angle_beta   90.00
_cell.angle_gamma   90.00
#
_symmetry.space_group_name_H-M   'P 1'
#
loop_
_entity.id
_entity.type
_entity.pdbx_description
1 polymer ?
#
loop_
_entity_poly.entity_id
_entity_poly.type
_entity_poly.pdbx_seq_one_letter_code
_entity_poly.pdbx_strand_id
1 'polypeptide(L)'
;MAEEPNRPSVFADSREPDDFGADRIRWLINLRWVAMAGVLAATGLVLAGYFPGVAWPVLLVVVAVGSVYNTLLSKRTSGLGIGKRAAVSQALVDLVLLTVVLWAAGGISSPFIGFYVFHLALIGILGGPGATLVATAAALAAAGFLALTDWVPALRIGVWDPAPPWDTIANVVAFVTTVAAAAYVVLHAVRELRDRESALGRARDQAELEYQVIANTLDELEAGLEVVSPHGRIEWRNRLAEELAPGATADDVWGCPVATRGCEIQPPGLCPVWRAREEGSEGRCRFTVADRSYEMLSFPLT
;
A
#
# COMPACT_ATOMS: atom_id res chain seq x y z
N MET A 1 37.73 21.44 -19.27
CA MET A 1 36.53 20.65 -18.95
C MET A 1 36.47 20.57 -17.44
N ALA A 2 35.76 21.51 -16.82
CA ALA A 2 35.63 21.58 -15.37
C ALA A 2 34.38 20.79 -14.95
N GLU A 3 34.56 19.94 -13.95
CA GLU A 3 33.59 19.05 -13.33
C GLU A 3 32.44 19.85 -12.70
N GLU A 4 31.21 19.57 -13.10
CA GLU A 4 30.00 20.13 -12.48
C GLU A 4 29.76 19.49 -11.11
N PRO A 5 29.50 20.27 -10.05
CA PRO A 5 29.22 19.72 -8.73
C PRO A 5 27.81 19.11 -8.68
N ASN A 6 27.77 17.82 -8.34
CA ASN A 6 26.60 17.00 -8.07
C ASN A 6 25.64 17.70 -7.09
N ARG A 7 24.50 18.20 -7.58
CA ARG A 7 23.41 18.73 -6.77
C ARG A 7 22.64 17.56 -6.14
N PRO A 8 22.55 17.44 -4.80
CA PRO A 8 21.66 16.45 -4.20
C PRO A 8 20.21 16.85 -4.47
N SER A 9 19.50 16.05 -5.27
CA SER A 9 18.06 16.20 -5.47
C SER A 9 17.33 15.91 -4.16
N VAL A 10 16.74 16.95 -3.57
CA VAL A 10 15.90 16.90 -2.36
C VAL A 10 14.65 16.01 -2.54
N PHE A 11 14.32 15.66 -3.79
CA PHE A 11 13.32 14.66 -4.14
C PHE A 11 14.00 13.34 -4.49
N ALA A 12 14.68 12.73 -3.52
CA ALA A 12 15.01 11.32 -3.63
C ALA A 12 13.69 10.55 -3.61
N ASP A 13 13.28 10.11 -4.80
CA ASP A 13 12.27 9.08 -5.03
C ASP A 13 12.40 7.99 -3.97
N SER A 14 11.55 8.06 -2.93
CA SER A 14 11.41 7.03 -1.93
C SER A 14 10.72 5.85 -2.59
N ARG A 15 11.45 5.12 -3.44
CA ARG A 15 11.17 3.71 -3.70
C ARG A 15 11.37 2.99 -2.37
N GLU A 16 10.32 3.00 -1.55
CA GLU A 16 10.21 2.05 -0.44
C GLU A 16 10.52 0.66 -1.02
N PRO A 17 11.56 -0.03 -0.52
CA PRO A 17 11.89 -1.36 -0.98
C PRO A 17 10.67 -2.28 -0.84
N ASP A 18 10.54 -3.27 -1.73
CA ASP A 18 9.47 -4.29 -1.78
C ASP A 18 9.35 -5.18 -0.50
N ASP A 19 9.83 -4.75 0.67
CA ASP A 19 9.74 -5.45 1.96
C ASP A 19 8.30 -5.82 2.30
N PHE A 20 7.33 -4.94 1.99
CA PHE A 20 5.90 -5.24 2.16
C PHE A 20 5.39 -6.40 1.30
N GLY A 21 6.03 -6.68 0.16
CA GLY A 21 5.74 -7.86 -0.65
C GLY A 21 6.33 -9.12 -0.02
N ALA A 22 7.58 -9.03 0.45
CA ALA A 22 8.29 -10.15 1.05
C ALA A 22 7.62 -10.67 2.33
N ASP A 23 7.17 -9.77 3.22
CA ASP A 23 6.52 -10.17 4.47
C ASP A 23 5.15 -10.81 4.25
N ARG A 24 4.36 -10.27 3.31
CA ARG A 24 3.06 -10.89 2.92
C ARG A 24 3.26 -12.28 2.34
N ILE A 25 4.29 -12.47 1.52
CA ILE A 25 4.58 -13.77 0.91
C ILE A 25 5.10 -14.76 1.95
N ARG A 26 5.97 -14.33 2.88
CA ARG A 26 6.42 -15.18 3.98
C ARG A 26 5.24 -15.63 4.85
N TRP A 27 4.31 -14.72 5.12
CA TRP A 27 3.08 -15.05 5.83
C TRP A 27 2.21 -16.06 5.06
N LEU A 28 2.02 -15.89 3.74
CA LEU A 28 1.32 -16.87 2.89
C LEU A 28 2.00 -18.25 2.89
N ILE A 29 3.33 -18.30 2.80
CA ILE A 29 4.12 -19.54 2.83
C ILE A 29 3.89 -20.28 4.15
N ASN A 30 3.87 -19.56 5.27
CA ASN A 30 3.60 -20.14 6.59
C ASN A 30 2.15 -20.64 6.69
N LEU A 31 1.18 -19.87 6.21
CA LEU A 31 -0.23 -20.26 6.20
C LEU A 31 -0.44 -21.56 5.39
N ARG A 32 0.27 -21.71 4.27
CA ARG A 32 0.22 -22.91 3.43
C ARG A 32 0.81 -24.14 4.13
N TRP A 33 1.90 -23.99 4.91
CA TRP A 33 2.42 -25.08 5.75
C TRP A 33 1.39 -25.55 6.78
N VAL A 34 0.69 -24.61 7.42
CA VAL A 34 -0.40 -24.94 8.37
C VAL A 34 -1.54 -25.67 7.66
N ALA A 35 -1.94 -25.21 6.47
CA ALA A 35 -2.96 -25.89 5.66
C ALA A 35 -2.53 -27.32 5.27
N MET A 36 -1.28 -27.51 4.84
CA MET A 36 -0.74 -28.83 4.50
C MET A 36 -0.68 -29.77 5.69
N ALA A 37 -0.27 -29.27 6.86
CA ALA A 37 -0.30 -30.04 8.09
C ALA A 37 -1.74 -30.46 8.44
N GLY A 38 -2.73 -29.57 8.26
CA GLY A 38 -4.15 -29.88 8.42
C GLY A 38 -4.65 -30.96 7.45
N VAL A 39 -4.35 -30.85 6.16
CA VAL A 39 -4.73 -31.85 5.15
C VAL A 39 -4.03 -33.19 5.42
N LEU A 40 -2.77 -33.18 5.83
CA LEU A 40 -2.03 -34.39 6.19
C LEU A 40 -2.62 -35.07 7.42
N ALA A 41 -2.99 -34.30 8.46
CA ALA A 41 -3.68 -34.81 9.63
C ALA A 41 -5.05 -35.41 9.26
N ALA A 42 -5.84 -34.71 8.42
CA ALA A 42 -7.11 -35.22 7.91
C ALA A 42 -6.91 -36.52 7.11
N THR A 43 -5.88 -36.59 6.28
CA THR A 43 -5.52 -37.80 5.54
C THR A 43 -5.21 -38.97 6.48
N GLY A 44 -4.50 -38.71 7.59
CA GLY A 44 -4.25 -39.71 8.63
C GLY A 44 -5.53 -40.25 9.27
N LEU A 45 -6.51 -39.39 9.54
CA LEU A 45 -7.82 -39.81 10.06
C LEU A 45 -8.62 -40.64 9.05
N VAL A 46 -8.54 -40.30 7.76
CA VAL A 46 -9.14 -41.09 6.67
C VAL A 46 -8.50 -42.49 6.59
N LEU A 47 -7.15 -42.56 6.64
CA LEU A 47 -6.41 -43.83 6.62
C LEU A 47 -6.68 -44.70 7.86
N ALA A 48 -6.97 -44.08 9.00
CA ALA A 48 -7.40 -44.78 10.22
C ALA A 48 -8.84 -45.31 10.13
N GLY A 49 -9.58 -45.01 9.06
CA GLY A 49 -10.91 -45.54 8.80
C GLY A 49 -12.08 -44.72 9.37
N TYR A 50 -11.83 -43.53 9.92
CA TYR A 50 -12.90 -42.69 10.49
C TYR A 50 -13.81 -42.03 9.44
N PHE A 51 -13.30 -41.86 8.21
CA PHE A 51 -14.00 -41.18 7.11
C PHE A 51 -13.94 -42.04 5.84
N PRO A 52 -14.72 -43.13 5.77
CA PRO A 52 -14.78 -43.97 4.58
C PRO A 52 -15.35 -43.16 3.39
N GLY A 53 -14.83 -43.41 2.18
CA GLY A 53 -15.29 -42.75 0.96
C GLY A 53 -14.49 -41.49 0.57
N VAL A 54 -13.68 -40.91 1.47
CA VAL A 54 -12.78 -39.82 1.12
C VAL A 54 -11.59 -40.33 0.30
N ALA A 55 -11.28 -39.66 -0.80
CA ALA A 55 -10.20 -40.04 -1.72
C ALA A 55 -8.81 -39.65 -1.17
N TRP A 56 -8.33 -40.38 -0.16
CA TRP A 56 -7.03 -40.14 0.48
C TRP A 56 -5.82 -40.05 -0.49
N PRO A 57 -5.74 -40.77 -1.63
CA PRO A 57 -4.61 -40.61 -2.54
C PRO A 57 -4.54 -39.21 -3.14
N VAL A 58 -5.69 -38.61 -3.43
CA VAL A 58 -5.78 -37.24 -3.96
C VAL A 58 -5.32 -36.23 -2.91
N LEU A 59 -5.69 -36.43 -1.64
CA LEU A 59 -5.23 -35.58 -0.54
C LEU A 59 -3.70 -35.62 -0.39
N LEU A 60 -3.08 -36.81 -0.48
CA LEU A 60 -1.62 -36.94 -0.46
C LEU A 60 -0.95 -36.27 -1.65
N VAL A 61 -1.51 -36.42 -2.86
CA VAL A 61 -0.99 -35.74 -4.06
C VAL A 61 -1.06 -34.22 -3.88
N VAL A 62 -2.16 -33.68 -3.36
CA VAL A 62 -2.28 -32.25 -3.06
C VAL A 62 -1.23 -31.80 -2.05
N VAL A 63 -1.04 -32.54 -0.95
CA VAL A 63 0.00 -32.23 0.05
C VAL A 63 1.38 -32.26 -0.58
N ALA A 64 1.70 -33.27 -1.38
CA ALA A 64 3.00 -33.40 -2.03
C ALA A 64 3.26 -32.26 -3.04
N VAL A 65 2.34 -32.05 -3.99
CA VAL A 65 2.45 -31.01 -5.02
C VAL A 65 2.52 -29.63 -4.37
N GLY A 66 1.64 -29.36 -3.41
CA GLY A 66 1.62 -28.09 -2.72
C GLY A 66 2.91 -27.87 -1.91
N SER A 67 3.43 -28.88 -1.20
CA SER A 67 4.66 -28.75 -0.40
C SER A 67 5.87 -28.48 -1.29
N VAL A 68 5.95 -29.17 -2.43
CA VAL A 68 6.99 -28.91 -3.45
C VAL A 68 6.87 -27.49 -3.99
N TYR A 69 5.66 -27.05 -4.34
CA TYR A 69 5.44 -25.67 -4.80
C TYR A 69 5.84 -24.64 -3.74
N ASN A 70 5.47 -24.86 -2.47
CA ASN A 70 5.75 -23.95 -1.37
C ASN A 70 7.25 -23.85 -1.07
N THR A 71 7.95 -24.97 -1.09
CA THR A 71 9.41 -25.01 -0.87
C THR A 71 10.18 -24.36 -2.02
N LEU A 72 9.76 -24.56 -3.28
CA LEU A 72 10.33 -23.85 -4.43
C LEU A 72 10.10 -22.35 -4.32
N LEU A 73 8.91 -21.94 -3.88
CA LEU A 73 8.59 -20.53 -3.70
C LEU A 73 9.45 -19.89 -2.59
N SER A 74 9.56 -20.57 -1.44
CA SER A 74 10.39 -20.11 -0.32
C SER A 74 11.88 -19.95 -0.68
N LYS A 75 12.38 -20.72 -1.66
CA LYS A 75 13.75 -20.57 -2.18
C LYS A 75 13.92 -19.44 -3.19
N ARG A 76 12.84 -19.05 -3.88
CA ARG A 76 12.86 -17.93 -4.84
C ARG A 76 12.69 -16.58 -4.16
N THR A 77 11.93 -16.54 -3.07
CA THR A 77 11.66 -15.32 -2.29
C THR A 77 12.89 -14.80 -1.53
N SER A 78 13.92 -15.63 -1.31
CA SER A 78 15.17 -15.18 -0.69
C SER A 78 16.08 -14.38 -1.63
N GLY A 79 15.72 -14.17 -2.90
CA GLY A 79 16.59 -13.50 -3.89
C GLY A 79 15.95 -12.47 -4.81
N LEU A 80 14.61 -12.35 -4.88
CA LEU A 80 13.92 -11.40 -5.76
C LEU A 80 12.69 -10.82 -5.06
N GLY A 81 12.54 -9.49 -5.11
CA GLY A 81 11.35 -8.77 -4.67
C GLY A 81 10.14 -9.24 -5.49
N ILE A 82 9.23 -9.96 -4.84
CA ILE A 82 8.06 -10.52 -5.52
C ILE A 82 6.87 -9.60 -5.22
N GLY A 83 6.33 -8.99 -6.26
CA GLY A 83 5.27 -7.99 -6.16
C GLY A 83 3.87 -8.55 -5.93
N LYS A 84 2.91 -7.65 -5.65
CA LYS A 84 1.48 -7.90 -5.36
C LYS A 84 0.80 -8.94 -6.27
N ARG A 85 1.12 -8.95 -7.56
CA ARG A 85 0.51 -9.88 -8.54
C ARG A 85 0.81 -11.35 -8.24
N ALA A 86 2.00 -11.64 -7.74
CA ALA A 86 2.39 -13.01 -7.42
C ALA A 86 1.72 -13.51 -6.14
N ALA A 87 1.50 -12.65 -5.15
CA ALA A 87 0.76 -13.01 -3.94
C ALA A 87 -0.71 -13.34 -4.24
N VAL A 88 -1.34 -12.59 -5.17
CA VAL A 88 -2.69 -12.89 -5.66
C VAL A 88 -2.75 -14.20 -6.46
N SER A 89 -1.79 -14.42 -7.38
CA SER A 89 -1.78 -15.66 -8.15
C SER A 89 -1.55 -16.89 -7.26
N GLN A 90 -0.72 -16.77 -6.22
CA GLN A 90 -0.53 -17.82 -5.22
C GLN A 90 -1.82 -18.13 -4.46
N ALA A 91 -2.53 -17.10 -3.99
CA ALA A 91 -3.79 -17.29 -3.29
C ALA A 91 -4.90 -17.89 -4.17
N LEU A 92 -4.88 -17.61 -5.49
CA LEU A 92 -5.74 -18.31 -6.46
C LEU A 92 -5.35 -19.78 -6.64
N VAL A 93 -4.05 -20.11 -6.63
CA VAL A 93 -3.61 -21.51 -6.63
C VAL A 93 -4.08 -22.23 -5.37
N ASP A 94 -4.03 -21.57 -4.21
CA ASP A 94 -4.57 -22.12 -2.95
C ASP A 94 -6.06 -22.41 -3.04
N LEU A 95 -6.84 -21.51 -3.67
CA LEU A 95 -8.26 -21.73 -3.93
C LEU A 95 -8.51 -23.00 -4.77
N VAL A 96 -7.69 -23.22 -5.81
CA VAL A 96 -7.78 -24.43 -6.65
C VAL A 96 -7.40 -25.68 -5.86
N LEU A 97 -6.31 -25.64 -5.08
CA LEU A 97 -5.92 -26.77 -4.23
C LEU A 97 -7.00 -27.10 -3.20
N LEU A 98 -7.60 -26.08 -2.57
CA LEU A 98 -8.74 -26.25 -1.69
C LEU A 98 -9.91 -26.92 -2.42
N THR A 99 -10.20 -26.51 -3.65
CA THR A 99 -11.27 -27.10 -4.46
C THR A 99 -11.02 -28.59 -4.69
N VAL A 100 -9.79 -28.99 -5.01
CA VAL A 100 -9.41 -30.40 -5.19
C VAL A 100 -9.52 -31.20 -3.89
N VAL A 101 -9.14 -30.60 -2.75
CA VAL A 101 -9.31 -31.23 -1.42
C VAL A 101 -10.79 -31.46 -1.12
N LEU A 102 -11.64 -30.46 -1.36
CA LEU A 102 -13.08 -30.58 -1.15
C LEU A 102 -13.69 -31.62 -2.09
N TRP A 103 -13.27 -31.65 -3.35
CA TRP A 103 -13.70 -32.66 -4.33
C TRP A 103 -13.36 -34.08 -3.86
N ALA A 104 -12.16 -34.29 -3.32
CA ALA A 104 -11.72 -35.56 -2.75
C ALA A 104 -12.47 -35.92 -1.44
N ALA A 105 -12.92 -34.90 -0.69
CA ALA A 105 -13.63 -35.07 0.57
C ALA A 105 -15.14 -35.31 0.41
N GLY A 106 -15.71 -35.20 -0.80
CA GLY A 106 -17.14 -35.38 -1.02
C GLY A 106 -17.87 -34.15 -1.55
N GLY A 107 -17.15 -33.14 -2.03
CA GLY A 107 -17.71 -31.98 -2.72
C GLY A 107 -18.47 -31.03 -1.81
N ILE A 108 -19.70 -30.68 -2.19
CA ILE A 108 -20.55 -29.74 -1.45
C ILE A 108 -21.03 -30.32 -0.11
N SER A 109 -21.14 -31.65 0.01
CA SER A 109 -21.53 -32.30 1.27
C SER A 109 -20.44 -32.24 2.34
N SER A 110 -19.22 -31.83 1.98
CA SER A 110 -18.12 -31.69 2.94
C SER A 110 -18.37 -30.53 3.92
N PRO A 111 -18.17 -30.74 5.23
CA PRO A 111 -18.37 -29.68 6.23
C PRO A 111 -17.37 -28.52 6.08
N PHE A 112 -16.27 -28.74 5.35
CA PHE A 112 -15.20 -27.75 5.15
C PHE A 112 -15.46 -26.78 3.99
N ILE A 113 -16.63 -26.82 3.34
CA ILE A 113 -16.98 -25.91 2.24
C ILE A 113 -16.86 -24.42 2.63
N GLY A 114 -17.05 -24.09 3.90
CA GLY A 114 -16.88 -22.74 4.45
C GLY A 114 -15.46 -22.17 4.29
N PHE A 115 -14.46 -22.99 4.02
CA PHE A 115 -13.07 -22.56 3.80
C PHE A 115 -12.89 -21.62 2.60
N TYR A 116 -13.84 -21.61 1.65
CA TYR A 116 -13.88 -20.61 0.59
C TYR A 116 -13.99 -19.18 1.15
N VAL A 117 -14.73 -18.97 2.24
CA VAL A 117 -14.98 -17.63 2.79
C VAL A 117 -13.69 -16.98 3.27
N PHE A 118 -12.87 -17.70 4.05
CA PHE A 118 -11.61 -17.12 4.52
C PHE A 118 -10.60 -16.95 3.38
N HIS A 119 -10.60 -17.82 2.36
CA HIS A 119 -9.75 -17.65 1.17
C HIS A 119 -10.14 -16.42 0.37
N LEU A 120 -11.43 -16.11 0.24
CA LEU A 120 -11.88 -14.87 -0.40
C LEU A 120 -11.46 -13.64 0.39
N ALA A 121 -11.57 -13.69 1.72
CA ALA A 121 -11.09 -12.62 2.59
C ALA A 121 -9.57 -12.42 2.43
N LEU A 122 -8.81 -13.52 2.42
CA LEU A 122 -7.36 -13.54 2.19
C LEU A 122 -7.00 -12.87 0.86
N ILE A 123 -7.61 -13.30 -0.24
CA ILE A 123 -7.34 -12.73 -1.58
C ILE A 123 -7.72 -11.25 -1.61
N GLY A 124 -8.80 -10.85 -0.96
CA GLY A 124 -9.24 -9.46 -0.92
C GLY A 124 -8.25 -8.54 -0.21
N ILE A 125 -7.68 -8.99 0.92
CA ILE A 125 -6.65 -8.23 1.65
C ILE A 125 -5.37 -8.08 0.81
N LEU A 126 -5.00 -9.11 0.06
CA LEU A 126 -3.75 -9.13 -0.70
C LEU A 126 -3.86 -8.37 -2.04
N GLY A 127 -4.95 -8.59 -2.76
CA GLY A 127 -5.12 -8.12 -4.14
C GLY A 127 -5.94 -6.85 -4.28
N GLY A 128 -6.75 -6.51 -3.28
CA GLY A 128 -7.73 -5.42 -3.37
C GLY A 128 -8.97 -5.81 -4.20
N PRO A 129 -9.88 -4.85 -4.46
CA PRO A 129 -11.25 -5.12 -4.94
C PRO A 129 -11.33 -5.93 -6.24
N GLY A 130 -10.48 -5.62 -7.23
CA GLY A 130 -10.49 -6.31 -8.51
C GLY A 130 -10.09 -7.78 -8.40
N ALA A 131 -9.09 -8.10 -7.57
CA ALA A 131 -8.68 -9.48 -7.32
C ALA A 131 -9.76 -10.26 -6.56
N THR A 132 -10.45 -9.61 -5.61
CA THR A 132 -11.58 -10.22 -4.90
C THR A 132 -12.69 -10.62 -5.87
N LEU A 133 -13.05 -9.78 -6.84
CA LEU A 133 -14.09 -10.11 -7.82
C LEU A 133 -13.72 -11.34 -8.65
N VAL A 134 -12.47 -11.41 -9.14
CA VAL A 134 -11.97 -12.57 -9.88
C VAL A 134 -11.98 -13.82 -9.00
N ALA A 135 -11.55 -13.70 -7.75
CA ALA A 135 -11.56 -14.82 -6.80
C ALA A 135 -12.97 -15.29 -6.46
N THR A 136 -13.93 -14.38 -6.30
CA THR A 136 -15.34 -14.71 -6.08
C THR A 136 -15.91 -15.46 -7.28
N ALA A 137 -15.66 -14.98 -8.50
CA ALA A 137 -16.08 -15.68 -9.71
C ALA A 137 -15.45 -17.09 -9.80
N ALA A 138 -14.16 -17.21 -9.50
CA ALA A 138 -13.46 -18.49 -9.45
C ALA A 138 -14.02 -19.43 -8.38
N ALA A 139 -14.31 -18.93 -7.17
CA ALA A 139 -14.89 -19.70 -6.09
C ALA A 139 -16.32 -20.17 -6.40
N LEU A 140 -17.13 -19.32 -7.04
CA LEU A 140 -18.47 -19.69 -7.49
C LEU A 140 -18.41 -20.75 -8.61
N ALA A 141 -17.49 -20.60 -9.56
CA ALA A 141 -17.27 -21.61 -10.60
C ALA A 141 -16.80 -22.95 -10.01
N ALA A 142 -15.89 -22.90 -9.04
CA ALA A 142 -15.41 -24.08 -8.32
C ALA A 142 -16.54 -24.74 -7.51
N ALA A 143 -17.35 -23.97 -6.78
CA ALA A 143 -18.50 -24.48 -6.05
C ALA A 143 -19.55 -25.08 -7.02
N GLY A 144 -19.80 -24.43 -8.16
CA GLY A 144 -20.66 -24.97 -9.22
C GLY A 144 -20.14 -26.27 -9.81
N PHE A 145 -18.82 -26.39 -10.01
CA PHE A 145 -18.19 -27.65 -10.40
C PHE A 145 -18.41 -28.75 -9.34
N LEU A 146 -18.19 -28.44 -8.06
CA LEU A 146 -18.45 -29.38 -6.97
C LEU A 146 -19.92 -29.81 -6.93
N ALA A 147 -20.86 -28.88 -7.13
CA ALA A 147 -22.29 -29.18 -7.24
C ALA A 147 -22.57 -30.14 -8.40
N LEU A 148 -21.96 -29.92 -9.57
CA LEU A 148 -22.15 -30.76 -10.75
C LEU A 148 -21.72 -32.21 -10.50
N THR A 149 -20.74 -32.44 -9.62
CA THR A 149 -20.28 -33.80 -9.29
C THR A 149 -21.32 -34.65 -8.56
N ASP A 150 -22.32 -34.03 -7.92
CA ASP A 150 -23.47 -34.75 -7.34
C ASP A 150 -24.46 -35.21 -8.41
N TRP A 151 -24.56 -34.50 -9.54
CA TRP A 151 -25.47 -34.81 -10.64
C TRP A 151 -24.85 -35.79 -11.64
N VAL A 152 -23.52 -35.78 -11.76
CA VAL A 152 -22.77 -36.62 -12.69
C VAL A 152 -21.86 -37.56 -11.90
N PRO A 153 -22.29 -38.80 -11.60
CA PRO A 153 -21.54 -39.75 -10.78
C PRO A 153 -20.13 -40.06 -11.30
N ALA A 154 -19.90 -39.96 -12.61
CA ALA A 154 -18.59 -40.15 -13.23
C ALA A 154 -17.54 -39.12 -12.79
N LEU A 155 -17.97 -37.94 -12.33
CA LEU A 155 -17.08 -36.89 -11.80
C LEU A 155 -16.88 -37.01 -10.29
N ARG A 156 -17.51 -37.98 -9.61
CA ARG A 156 -17.42 -38.14 -8.17
C ARG A 156 -16.20 -38.99 -7.80
N ILE A 157 -15.19 -38.37 -7.20
CA ILE A 157 -13.98 -39.08 -6.75
C ILE A 157 -14.01 -39.47 -5.27
N GLY A 158 -14.80 -38.76 -4.46
CA GLY A 158 -14.93 -39.00 -3.03
C GLY A 158 -16.37 -38.79 -2.56
N VAL A 159 -16.68 -39.38 -1.41
CA VAL A 159 -17.98 -39.33 -0.77
C VAL A 159 -17.78 -38.99 0.70
N TRP A 160 -18.59 -38.06 1.21
CA TRP A 160 -18.68 -37.75 2.62
C TRP A 160 -19.77 -38.62 3.26
N ASP A 161 -19.38 -39.73 3.90
CA ASP A 161 -20.30 -40.62 4.62
C ASP A 161 -19.72 -41.18 5.94
N PRO A 162 -19.28 -40.33 6.89
CA PRO A 162 -18.81 -40.79 8.18
C PRO A 162 -19.96 -41.23 9.10
N ALA A 163 -19.77 -42.34 9.80
CA ALA A 163 -20.72 -42.81 10.80
C ALA A 163 -20.79 -41.85 12.01
N PRO A 164 -21.98 -41.64 12.62
CA PRO A 164 -22.08 -40.92 13.88
C PRO A 164 -21.17 -41.56 14.96
N PRO A 165 -20.44 -40.77 15.78
CA PRO A 165 -20.52 -39.32 15.96
C PRO A 165 -19.56 -38.49 15.08
N TRP A 166 -18.80 -39.13 14.19
CA TRP A 166 -17.70 -38.49 13.46
C TRP A 166 -18.16 -37.39 12.50
N ASP A 167 -19.36 -37.52 11.92
CA ASP A 167 -19.97 -36.47 11.11
C ASP A 167 -20.20 -35.17 11.91
N THR A 168 -20.81 -35.29 13.09
CA THR A 168 -21.08 -34.13 13.96
C THR A 168 -19.78 -33.50 14.45
N ILE A 169 -18.79 -34.31 14.83
CA ILE A 169 -17.48 -33.83 15.25
C ILE A 169 -16.80 -33.05 14.12
N ALA A 170 -16.82 -33.59 12.89
CA ALA A 170 -16.23 -32.94 11.73
C ALA A 170 -16.94 -31.61 11.39
N ASN A 171 -18.27 -31.56 11.48
CA ASN A 171 -19.03 -30.31 11.31
C ASN A 171 -18.64 -29.25 12.36
N VAL A 172 -18.54 -29.63 13.64
CA VAL A 172 -18.11 -28.72 14.72
C VAL A 172 -16.68 -28.23 14.49
N VAL A 173 -15.76 -29.14 14.14
CA VAL A 173 -14.37 -28.79 13.84
C VAL A 173 -14.30 -27.85 12.63
N ALA A 174 -15.01 -28.15 11.54
CA ALA A 174 -15.05 -27.31 10.36
C ALA A 174 -15.61 -25.92 10.65
N PHE A 175 -16.67 -25.82 11.45
CA PHE A 175 -17.22 -24.54 11.88
C PHE A 175 -16.23 -23.74 12.71
N VAL A 176 -15.67 -24.33 13.77
CA VAL A 176 -14.71 -23.67 14.66
C VAL A 176 -13.47 -23.20 13.89
N THR A 177 -12.93 -24.06 13.02
CA THR A 177 -11.75 -23.72 12.22
C THR A 177 -12.04 -22.65 11.18
N THR A 178 -13.21 -22.68 10.51
CA THR A 178 -13.61 -21.64 9.55
C THR A 178 -13.77 -20.29 10.24
N VAL A 179 -14.47 -20.24 11.38
CA VAL A 179 -14.68 -19.00 12.14
C VAL A 179 -13.35 -18.48 12.69
N ALA A 180 -12.51 -19.35 13.24
CA ALA A 180 -11.19 -18.96 13.74
C ALA A 180 -10.29 -18.42 12.61
N ALA A 181 -10.28 -19.07 11.44
CA ALA A 181 -9.52 -18.61 10.28
C ALA A 181 -10.04 -17.27 9.75
N ALA A 182 -11.35 -17.11 9.61
CA ALA A 182 -11.96 -15.85 9.19
C ALA A 182 -11.64 -14.71 10.18
N ALA A 183 -11.79 -14.97 11.49
CA ALA A 183 -11.46 -14.01 12.53
C ALA A 183 -9.97 -13.65 12.52
N TYR A 184 -9.07 -14.62 12.36
CA TYR A 184 -7.63 -14.39 12.23
C TYR A 184 -7.31 -13.48 11.05
N VAL A 185 -7.88 -13.76 9.88
CA VAL A 185 -7.68 -12.97 8.65
C VAL A 185 -8.20 -11.55 8.82
N VAL A 186 -9.39 -11.37 9.42
CA VAL A 186 -9.97 -10.05 9.70
C VAL A 186 -9.11 -9.27 10.71
N LEU A 187 -8.72 -9.89 11.83
CA LEU A 187 -7.88 -9.25 12.84
C LEU A 187 -6.53 -8.83 12.27
N HIS A 188 -5.93 -9.68 11.42
CA HIS A 188 -4.70 -9.35 10.74
C HIS A 188 -4.87 -8.16 9.79
N ALA A 189 -5.95 -8.14 9.00
CA ALA A 189 -6.28 -7.02 8.12
C ALA A 189 -6.48 -5.70 8.88
N VAL A 190 -7.22 -5.74 9.98
CA VAL A 190 -7.49 -4.55 10.80
C VAL A 190 -6.21 -4.01 11.43
N ARG A 191 -5.32 -4.89 11.92
CA ARG A 191 -4.02 -4.47 12.46
C ARG A 191 -3.16 -3.80 11.39
N GLU A 192 -3.04 -4.43 10.22
CA GLU A 192 -2.31 -3.86 9.08
C GLU A 192 -2.85 -2.49 8.66
N LEU A 193 -4.18 -2.34 8.59
CA LEU A 193 -4.81 -1.06 8.25
C LEU A 193 -4.52 0.00 9.32
N ARG A 194 -4.65 -0.35 10.60
CA ARG A 194 -4.41 0.57 11.72
C ARG A 194 -2.96 1.00 11.82
N ASP A 195 -2.03 0.09 11.55
CA ASP A 195 -0.60 0.40 11.54
C ASP A 195 -0.28 1.40 10.43
N ARG A 196 -0.85 1.21 9.23
CA ARG A 196 -0.75 2.16 8.11
C ARG A 196 -1.35 3.52 8.42
N GLU A 197 -2.56 3.55 8.96
CA GLU A 197 -3.20 4.81 9.37
C GLU A 197 -2.34 5.55 10.42
N SER A 198 -1.77 4.82 11.38
CA SER A 198 -0.88 5.41 12.38
C SER A 198 0.43 5.93 11.79
N ALA A 199 1.01 5.23 10.82
CA ALA A 199 2.23 5.64 10.13
C ALA A 199 1.98 6.90 9.28
N LEU A 200 0.87 6.93 8.54
CA LEU A 200 0.43 8.11 7.79
C LEU A 200 0.14 9.30 8.71
N GLY A 201 -0.47 9.07 9.87
CA GLY A 201 -0.69 10.09 10.88
C GLY A 201 0.63 10.72 11.36
N ARG A 202 1.62 9.90 11.75
CA ARG A 202 2.93 10.40 12.18
C ARG A 202 3.67 11.16 11.08
N ALA A 203 3.63 10.67 9.85
CA ALA A 203 4.26 11.35 8.71
C ALA A 203 3.62 12.73 8.45
N ARG A 204 2.30 12.83 8.58
CA ARG A 204 1.57 14.09 8.48
C ARG A 204 1.94 15.04 9.61
N ASP A 205 1.93 14.58 10.87
CA ASP A 205 2.26 15.40 12.03
C ASP A 205 3.69 15.95 11.94
N GLN A 206 4.63 15.13 11.45
CA GLN A 206 6.01 15.56 11.22
C GLN A 206 6.09 16.65 10.15
N ALA A 207 5.37 16.51 9.03
CA ALA A 207 5.34 17.53 7.98
C ALA A 207 4.72 18.85 8.47
N GLU A 208 3.66 18.78 9.30
CA GLU A 208 3.05 19.96 9.92
C GLU A 208 4.02 20.66 10.88
N LEU A 209 4.77 19.90 11.70
CA LEU A 209 5.81 20.45 12.59
C LEU A 209 6.96 21.11 11.82
N GLU A 210 7.48 20.45 10.78
CA GLU A 210 8.55 21.00 9.93
C GLU A 210 8.10 22.32 9.28
N TYR A 211 6.87 22.37 8.76
CA TYR A 211 6.30 23.59 8.21
C TYR A 211 6.19 24.72 9.26
N GLN A 212 5.71 24.40 10.47
CA GLN A 212 5.60 25.39 11.55
C GLN A 212 6.96 25.92 12.00
N VAL A 213 7.97 25.06 12.14
CA VAL A 213 9.33 25.48 12.51
C VAL A 213 9.92 26.39 11.45
N ILE A 214 9.78 26.04 10.17
CA ILE A 214 10.26 26.88 9.06
C ILE A 214 9.50 28.21 9.07
N ALA A 215 8.17 28.20 9.12
CA ALA A 215 7.37 29.43 9.13
C ALA A 215 7.73 30.36 10.30
N ASN A 216 7.81 29.83 11.53
CA ASN A 216 8.19 30.62 12.71
C ASN A 216 9.62 31.16 12.61
N THR A 217 10.57 30.33 12.14
CA THR A 217 11.96 30.78 11.96
C THR A 217 12.03 31.91 10.95
N LEU A 218 11.31 31.80 9.83
CA LEU A 218 11.29 32.83 8.80
C LEU A 218 10.58 34.11 9.29
N ASP A 219 9.58 33.98 10.14
CA ASP A 219 8.86 35.09 10.76
C ASP A 219 9.66 35.85 11.82
N GLU A 220 10.66 35.21 12.44
CA GLU A 220 11.59 35.84 13.38
C GLU A 220 12.80 36.49 12.69
N LEU A 221 13.00 36.27 11.39
CA LEU A 221 14.09 36.92 10.66
C LEU A 221 13.88 38.44 10.62
N GLU A 222 14.94 39.19 10.89
CA GLU A 222 15.01 40.64 10.65
C GLU A 222 15.09 41.00 9.14
N ALA A 223 14.76 40.05 8.26
CA ALA A 223 14.70 40.22 6.81
C ALA A 223 13.31 39.86 6.29
N GLY A 224 12.71 40.73 5.47
CA GLY A 224 11.47 40.43 4.75
C GLY A 224 11.74 39.46 3.59
N LEU A 225 10.99 38.36 3.54
CA LEU A 225 11.07 37.35 2.49
C LEU A 225 9.73 37.27 1.75
N GLU A 226 9.79 37.21 0.43
CA GLU A 226 8.63 37.09 -0.45
C GLU A 226 8.93 36.10 -1.56
N VAL A 227 7.99 35.18 -1.82
CA VAL A 227 8.03 34.24 -2.95
C VAL A 227 6.98 34.69 -3.96
N VAL A 228 7.42 34.90 -5.20
CA VAL A 228 6.57 35.39 -6.28
C VAL A 228 6.53 34.36 -7.40
N SER A 229 5.33 33.97 -7.79
CA SER A 229 5.08 33.06 -8.93
C SER A 229 5.61 33.64 -10.25
N PRO A 230 5.77 32.80 -11.30
CA PRO A 230 6.11 33.26 -12.65
C PRO A 230 5.11 34.28 -13.23
N HIS A 231 3.87 34.29 -12.74
CA HIS A 231 2.82 35.21 -13.19
C HIS A 231 2.83 36.54 -12.41
N GLY A 232 3.77 36.73 -11.48
CA GLY A 232 3.86 37.92 -10.64
C GLY A 232 2.94 37.92 -9.43
N ARG A 233 2.16 36.86 -9.19
CA ARG A 233 1.38 36.70 -7.94
C ARG A 233 2.29 36.34 -6.77
N ILE A 234 2.05 36.93 -5.61
CA ILE A 234 2.76 36.60 -4.38
C ILE A 234 2.21 35.28 -3.83
N GLU A 235 3.06 34.26 -3.69
CA GLU A 235 2.68 32.93 -3.20
C GLU A 235 2.87 32.82 -1.69
N TRP A 236 3.86 33.51 -1.13
CA TRP A 236 4.15 33.50 0.30
C TRP A 236 4.96 34.73 0.70
N ARG A 237 4.78 35.22 1.93
CA ARG A 237 5.62 36.23 2.55
C ARG A 237 5.69 36.01 4.06
N ASN A 238 6.81 36.39 4.69
CA ASN A 238 6.91 36.38 6.15
C ASN A 238 6.32 37.66 6.79
N ARG A 239 6.17 37.63 8.11
CA ARG A 239 5.63 38.75 8.91
C ARG A 239 6.30 40.10 8.60
N LEU A 240 7.63 40.14 8.57
CA LEU A 240 8.35 41.39 8.33
C LEU A 240 8.14 41.92 6.91
N ALA A 241 8.05 41.05 5.89
CA ALA A 241 7.69 41.48 4.54
C ALA A 241 6.27 42.08 4.48
N GLU A 242 5.31 41.49 5.20
CA GLU A 242 3.95 42.03 5.31
C GLU A 242 3.91 43.42 5.96
N GLU A 243 4.69 43.63 7.03
CA GLU A 243 4.85 44.93 7.67
C GLU A 243 5.54 45.98 6.78
N LEU A 244 6.58 45.58 6.05
CA LEU A 244 7.37 46.48 5.20
C LEU A 244 6.66 46.84 3.89
N ALA A 245 5.84 45.94 3.35
CA ALA A 245 5.14 46.07 2.09
C ALA A 245 3.60 45.93 2.23
N PRO A 246 2.92 46.90 2.89
CA PRO A 246 1.46 46.88 3.07
C PRO A 246 0.65 47.14 1.78
N GLY A 247 1.30 47.09 0.62
CA GLY A 247 0.71 47.43 -0.69
C GLY A 247 0.79 46.27 -1.67
N ALA A 248 0.20 45.12 -1.34
CA ALA A 248 -0.30 44.27 -2.41
C ALA A 248 -1.38 45.09 -3.14
N THR A 249 -1.33 45.17 -4.46
CA THR A 249 -2.49 45.65 -5.23
C THR A 249 -3.70 44.76 -4.89
N ALA A 250 -4.92 45.24 -5.12
CA ALA A 250 -6.16 44.53 -4.77
C ALA A 250 -6.27 43.08 -5.32
N ASP A 251 -5.34 42.65 -6.19
CA ASP A 251 -5.27 41.35 -6.86
C ASP A 251 -4.05 40.47 -6.44
N ASP A 252 -3.35 40.74 -5.33
CA ASP A 252 -2.18 39.96 -4.86
C ASP A 252 -1.00 39.86 -5.85
N VAL A 253 -0.93 40.81 -6.79
CA VAL A 253 0.18 40.92 -7.76
C VAL A 253 1.30 41.75 -7.14
N TRP A 254 2.52 41.24 -7.21
CA TRP A 254 3.70 41.93 -6.71
C TRP A 254 3.95 43.22 -7.51
N GLY A 255 3.90 44.36 -6.81
CA GLY A 255 4.07 45.69 -7.39
C GLY A 255 5.49 46.20 -7.18
N CYS A 256 6.12 46.68 -8.25
CA CYS A 256 7.46 47.26 -8.14
C CYS A 256 7.42 48.54 -7.30
N PRO A 257 8.20 48.66 -6.21
CA PRO A 257 8.15 49.82 -5.33
C PRO A 257 8.61 51.11 -6.03
N VAL A 258 9.24 51.04 -7.21
CA VAL A 258 9.77 52.20 -7.95
C VAL A 258 8.71 53.27 -8.26
N ALA A 259 7.42 52.90 -8.32
CA ALA A 259 6.32 53.85 -8.52
C ALA A 259 5.80 54.50 -7.21
N THR A 260 6.04 53.90 -6.04
CA THR A 260 5.49 54.31 -4.73
C THR A 260 6.54 54.69 -3.69
N ARG A 261 7.79 54.21 -3.81
CA ARG A 261 8.95 54.51 -2.99
C ARG A 261 10.19 54.65 -3.89
N GLY A 262 10.94 55.75 -3.74
CA GLY A 262 12.19 55.93 -4.48
C GLY A 262 13.19 54.84 -4.11
N CYS A 263 13.51 53.98 -5.06
CA CYS A 263 14.52 52.94 -4.89
C CYS A 263 15.75 53.24 -5.75
N GLU A 264 16.93 53.13 -5.15
CA GLU A 264 18.20 53.11 -5.88
C GLU A 264 18.44 51.70 -6.43
N ILE A 265 18.22 51.54 -7.74
CA ILE A 265 18.26 50.25 -8.43
C ILE A 265 19.64 50.06 -9.07
N GLN A 266 20.21 48.86 -8.94
CA GLN A 266 21.40 48.47 -9.71
C GLN A 266 21.16 47.22 -10.56
N PRO A 267 21.41 47.27 -11.88
CA PRO A 267 21.61 48.45 -12.74
C PRO A 267 20.30 49.24 -13.02
N PRO A 268 20.39 50.54 -13.35
CA PRO A 268 19.24 51.44 -13.47
C PRO A 268 18.29 51.07 -14.62
N GLY A 269 16.97 51.20 -14.38
CA GLY A 269 15.93 51.15 -15.43
C GLY A 269 14.96 49.96 -15.39
N LEU A 270 15.24 48.89 -14.63
CA LEU A 270 14.37 47.71 -14.54
C LEU A 270 14.13 47.30 -13.09
N CYS A 271 12.89 46.91 -12.79
CA CYS A 271 12.54 46.42 -11.45
C CYS A 271 13.36 45.16 -11.10
N PRO A 272 13.94 45.06 -9.90
CA PRO A 272 14.75 43.90 -9.49
C PRO A 272 14.01 42.57 -9.65
N VAL A 273 12.75 42.48 -9.20
CA VAL A 273 11.94 41.25 -9.30
C VAL A 273 11.58 40.90 -10.75
N TRP A 274 11.30 41.89 -11.61
CA TRP A 274 11.05 41.62 -13.04
C TRP A 274 12.31 41.16 -13.75
N ARG A 275 13.48 41.74 -13.43
CA ARG A 275 14.77 41.25 -13.92
C ARG A 275 15.02 39.79 -13.50
N ALA A 276 14.75 39.44 -12.24
CA ALA A 276 14.88 38.06 -11.77
C ALA A 276 13.93 37.10 -12.52
N ARG A 277 12.71 37.55 -12.83
CA ARG A 277 11.71 36.74 -13.52
C ARG A 277 11.96 36.61 -15.03
N GLU A 278 12.29 37.69 -15.70
CA GLU A 278 12.32 37.80 -17.17
C GLU A 278 13.73 37.59 -17.74
N GLU A 279 14.76 38.10 -17.06
CA GLU A 279 16.16 38.01 -17.49
C GLU A 279 16.92 36.89 -16.75
N GLY A 280 16.28 36.20 -15.80
CA GLY A 280 16.91 35.14 -15.00
C GLY A 280 18.14 35.64 -14.23
N SER A 281 18.21 36.93 -13.94
CA SER A 281 19.39 37.60 -13.37
C SER A 281 19.05 38.20 -12.02
N GLU A 282 20.00 38.22 -11.09
CA GLU A 282 19.76 38.83 -9.77
C GLU A 282 19.50 40.35 -9.87
N GLY A 283 18.72 40.88 -8.94
CA GLY A 283 18.35 42.29 -8.87
C GLY A 283 18.52 42.85 -7.46
N ARG A 284 18.89 44.12 -7.36
CA ARG A 284 19.13 44.81 -6.08
C ARG A 284 18.46 46.17 -6.06
N CYS A 285 17.83 46.49 -4.93
CA CYS A 285 17.10 47.73 -4.70
C CYS A 285 17.29 48.21 -3.27
N ARG A 286 17.87 49.40 -3.08
CA ARG A 286 17.99 50.03 -1.76
C ARG A 286 16.94 51.12 -1.58
N PHE A 287 16.24 51.11 -0.46
CA PHE A 287 15.21 52.10 -0.13
C PHE A 287 15.20 52.41 1.38
N THR A 288 14.63 53.55 1.75
CA THR A 288 14.49 53.97 3.16
C THR A 288 13.02 54.00 3.57
N VAL A 289 12.71 53.50 4.77
CA VAL A 289 11.38 53.58 5.37
C VAL A 289 11.54 54.17 6.77
N ALA A 290 10.88 55.31 7.00
CA ALA A 290 11.11 56.15 8.17
C ALA A 290 12.61 56.51 8.32
N ASP A 291 13.28 55.98 9.35
CA ASP A 291 14.68 56.28 9.70
C ASP A 291 15.63 55.07 9.50
N ARG A 292 15.15 54.02 8.83
CA ARG A 292 15.93 52.80 8.55
C ARG A 292 16.11 52.58 7.04
N SER A 293 17.31 52.16 6.65
CA SER A 293 17.63 51.75 5.28
C SER A 293 17.47 50.25 5.12
N TYR A 294 16.77 49.82 4.07
CA TYR A 294 16.57 48.42 3.70
C TYR A 294 17.18 48.14 2.32
N GLU A 295 17.68 46.94 2.14
CA GLU A 295 18.21 46.45 0.86
C GLU A 295 17.45 45.20 0.44
N MET A 296 16.75 45.30 -0.69
CA MET A 296 16.02 44.21 -1.33
C MET A 296 16.93 43.53 -2.34
N LEU A 297 16.96 42.20 -2.26
CA LEU A 297 17.65 41.32 -3.20
C LEU A 297 16.62 40.38 -3.82
N SER A 298 16.64 40.22 -5.14
CA SER A 298 15.76 39.32 -5.86
C SER A 298 16.60 38.29 -6.61
N PHE A 299 16.27 37.02 -6.43
CA PHE A 299 16.96 35.90 -7.07
C PHE A 299 15.97 35.06 -7.90
N PRO A 300 16.37 34.57 -9.08
CA PRO A 300 15.56 33.62 -9.84
C PRO A 300 15.52 32.27 -9.12
N LEU A 301 14.31 31.72 -8.93
CA LEU A 301 14.11 30.34 -8.52
C LEU A 301 13.99 29.48 -9.78
N THR A 302 14.99 28.64 -10.04
CA THR A 302 15.05 27.73 -11.22
C THR A 302 14.13 26.55 -11.07
#